data_AF-A0A7V9PZ93-F1
#
_entry.id   AF-A0A7V9PZ93-F1
#
_cell.length_a   1.000
_cell.length_b   1.000
_cell.length_c   1.000
_cell.angle_alpha   90.00
_cell.angle_beta   90.00
_cell.angle_gamma   90.00
#
_symmetry.space_group_name_H-M   'P 1'
#
loop_
_entity.id
_entity.type
_entity.pdbx_description
1 polymer ?
#
loop_
_entity_poly.entity_id
_entity_poly.type
_entity_poly.pdbx_seq_one_letter_code
_entity_poly.pdbx_strand_id
1 'polypeptide(L)'
;MRQYGHIKSLTRKGDRFEMRFDPAWWLTGVPAERAAVEDKLLRPAEPVPNDYYIVEEGRRLLTYVVRASAEVTVLTKGGDPARLGATAIEVSELAQIVRGKNPKHRQLTQPKAGFWIRIGEKYPSPVLSLDQQYQP
;
A
#
# COMPACT_ATOMS: atom_id res chain seq x y z
N MET A 1 1.88 -14.80 3.99
CA MET A 1 2.07 -13.66 4.94
C MET A 1 1.45 -12.38 4.36
N ARG A 2 0.95 -11.45 5.21
CA ARG A 2 0.51 -10.11 4.80
C ARG A 2 1.36 -9.03 5.49
N GLN A 3 1.62 -7.94 4.78
CA GLN A 3 2.38 -6.79 5.29
C GLN A 3 1.83 -5.48 4.71
N TYR A 4 1.83 -4.41 5.51
CA TYR A 4 1.49 -3.06 5.06
C TYR A 4 2.77 -2.24 4.81
N GLY A 5 2.67 -1.24 3.93
CA GLY A 5 3.77 -0.33 3.65
C GLY A 5 3.63 0.38 2.31
N HIS A 6 4.69 1.04 1.89
CA HIS A 6 4.69 1.91 0.71
C HIS A 6 5.56 1.35 -0.40
N ILE A 7 5.04 1.41 -1.64
CA ILE A 7 5.80 1.06 -2.82
C ILE A 7 6.66 2.26 -3.22
N LYS A 8 7.99 2.15 -3.06
CA LYS A 8 8.92 3.22 -3.49
C LYS A 8 9.32 3.08 -4.94
N SER A 9 9.42 1.86 -5.46
CA SER A 9 9.61 1.62 -6.89
C SER A 9 9.11 0.23 -7.28
N LEU A 10 8.69 0.11 -8.54
CA LEU A 10 8.30 -1.15 -9.16
C LEU A 10 8.86 -1.17 -10.58
N THR A 11 9.73 -2.14 -10.87
CA THR A 11 10.49 -2.19 -12.12
C THR A 11 10.43 -3.57 -12.74
N ARG A 12 10.16 -3.62 -14.04
CA ARG A 12 10.17 -4.88 -14.81
C ARG A 12 11.59 -5.42 -14.92
N LYS A 13 11.75 -6.73 -14.69
CA LYS A 13 13.00 -7.49 -14.78
C LYS A 13 12.70 -8.81 -15.50
N GLY A 14 12.90 -8.85 -16.81
CA GLY A 14 12.52 -10.01 -17.64
C GLY A 14 11.01 -10.24 -17.63
N ASP A 15 10.59 -11.42 -17.19
CA ASP A 15 9.20 -11.87 -17.07
C ASP A 15 8.52 -11.49 -15.75
N ARG A 16 9.27 -10.92 -14.80
CA ARG A 16 8.80 -10.54 -13.46
C ARG A 16 9.02 -9.06 -13.19
N PHE A 17 8.60 -8.64 -12.00
CA PHE A 17 8.88 -7.31 -11.49
C PHE A 17 9.67 -7.40 -10.18
N GLU A 18 10.47 -6.37 -9.93
CA GLU A 18 11.16 -6.17 -8.67
C GLU A 18 10.60 -4.90 -8.02
N MET A 19 10.19 -5.02 -6.77
CA MET A 19 9.56 -3.97 -5.98
C MET A 19 10.47 -3.58 -4.81
N ARG A 20 10.70 -2.27 -4.66
CA ARG A 20 11.27 -1.69 -3.44
C ARG A 20 10.13 -1.25 -2.55
N PHE A 21 10.01 -1.89 -1.40
CA PHE A 21 8.90 -1.71 -0.46
C PHE A 21 9.41 -1.20 0.87
N ASP A 22 8.69 -0.24 1.44
CA ASP A 22 8.98 0.42 2.70
C ASP A 22 7.94 -0.04 3.74
N PRO A 23 8.24 -1.05 4.56
CA PRO A 23 7.26 -1.61 5.49
C PRO A 23 6.84 -0.59 6.55
N ALA A 24 5.55 -0.54 6.83
CA ALA A 24 4.97 0.26 7.90
C ALA A 24 4.01 -0.59 8.73
N TRP A 25 3.73 -0.16 9.95
CA TRP A 25 2.79 -0.85 10.83
C TRP A 25 1.45 -0.14 10.81
N TRP A 26 0.44 -0.82 10.29
CA TRP A 26 -0.95 -0.39 10.43
C TRP A 26 -1.49 -0.91 11.76
N LEU A 27 -1.52 -0.05 12.77
CA LEU A 27 -1.97 -0.38 14.12
C LEU A 27 -3.43 0.00 14.31
N THR A 28 -4.12 -0.72 15.19
CA THR A 28 -5.48 -0.42 15.67
C THR A 28 -5.55 -0.66 17.17
N GLY A 29 -6.58 -0.13 17.85
CA GLY A 29 -6.81 -0.37 19.28
C GLY A 29 -5.68 0.13 20.18
N VAL A 30 -5.36 -0.62 21.24
CA VAL A 30 -4.38 -0.22 22.26
C VAL A 30 -2.99 0.07 21.67
N PRO A 31 -2.40 -0.76 20.78
CA PRO A 31 -1.12 -0.42 20.14
C PRO A 31 -1.14 0.90 19.38
N ALA A 32 -2.24 1.20 18.67
CA ALA A 32 -2.37 2.47 17.95
C ALA A 32 -2.42 3.66 18.90
N GLU A 33 -3.21 3.56 19.98
CA GLU A 33 -3.31 4.61 21.00
C GLU A 33 -1.95 4.87 21.64
N ARG A 34 -1.26 3.82 22.08
CA ARG A 34 0.04 3.95 22.76
C ARG A 34 1.10 4.56 21.85
N ALA A 35 1.22 4.07 20.62
CA ALA A 35 2.17 4.61 19.66
C ALA A 35 1.86 6.09 19.31
N ALA A 36 0.59 6.44 19.08
CA ALA A 36 0.19 7.81 18.78
C ALA A 36 0.45 8.79 19.96
N VAL A 37 0.30 8.32 21.20
CA VAL A 37 0.62 9.10 22.40
C VAL A 37 2.14 9.26 22.57
N GLU A 38 2.92 8.18 22.36
CA GLU A 38 4.38 8.22 22.39
C GLU A 38 4.96 9.19 21.35
N ASP A 39 4.36 9.21 20.15
CA ASP A 39 4.69 10.16 19.08
C ASP A 39 4.12 11.57 19.29
N LYS A 40 3.44 11.81 20.42
CA LYS A 40 2.85 13.11 20.84
C LYS A 40 1.78 13.64 19.89
N LEU A 41 1.16 12.77 19.10
CA LEU A 41 0.03 13.12 18.24
C LEU A 41 -1.30 13.12 19.01
N LEU A 42 -1.37 12.35 20.09
CA LEU A 42 -2.54 12.27 20.98
C LEU A 42 -2.11 12.48 22.43
N ARG A 43 -3.06 12.96 23.24
CA ARG A 43 -2.92 12.92 24.70
C ARG A 43 -3.35 11.54 25.21
N PRO A 44 -2.84 11.11 26.38
CA PRO A 44 -3.33 9.89 27.02
C PRO A 44 -4.86 9.91 27.15
N ALA A 45 -5.51 8.77 26.83
CA ALA A 45 -6.97 8.60 26.81
C ALA A 45 -7.73 9.41 25.76
N GLU A 46 -7.04 10.04 24.80
CA GLU A 46 -7.68 10.60 23.61
C GLU A 46 -7.92 9.48 22.58
N PRO A 47 -9.12 9.36 21.99
CA PRO A 47 -9.39 8.32 21.00
C PRO A 47 -8.53 8.54 19.74
N VAL A 48 -8.09 7.44 19.13
CA VAL A 48 -7.34 7.48 17.86
C VAL A 48 -8.29 7.88 16.74
N PRO A 49 -8.04 9.00 16.02
CA PRO A 49 -8.84 9.38 14.87
C PRO A 49 -8.84 8.28 13.81
N ASN A 50 -10.00 8.00 13.21
CA ASN A 50 -10.20 6.93 12.21
C ASN A 50 -9.87 5.50 12.70
N ASP A 51 -9.71 5.28 14.01
CA ASP A 51 -9.44 3.98 14.66
C ASP A 51 -8.14 3.25 14.22
N TYR A 52 -7.24 3.94 13.50
CA TYR A 52 -5.94 3.39 13.13
C TYR A 52 -4.81 4.41 13.30
N TYR A 53 -3.60 3.88 13.49
CA TYR A 53 -2.37 4.67 13.48
C TYR A 53 -1.30 3.96 12.65
N ILE A 54 -0.63 4.68 11.75
CA ILE A 54 0.43 4.12 10.92
C ILE A 54 1.78 4.53 11.51
N VAL A 55 2.59 3.55 11.89
CA VAL A 55 3.96 3.78 12.34
C VAL A 55 4.94 3.45 11.21
N GLU A 56 5.71 4.46 10.81
CA GLU A 56 6.76 4.36 9.78
C GLU A 56 8.11 4.00 10.42
N GLU A 57 8.18 2.83 11.06
CA GLU A 57 9.32 2.39 11.89
C GLU A 57 10.59 2.09 11.06
N GLY A 58 10.39 1.58 9.84
CA GLY A 58 11.45 0.97 9.05
C GLY A 58 12.05 1.93 8.03
N ARG A 59 13.25 2.46 8.24
CA ARG A 59 14.00 3.13 7.16
C ARG A 59 14.60 2.16 6.12
N ARG A 60 14.35 0.85 6.26
CA ARG A 60 14.95 -0.18 5.41
C ARG A 60 14.00 -0.60 4.31
N LEU A 61 14.34 -0.20 3.10
CA LEU A 61 13.67 -0.66 1.89
C LEU A 61 13.98 -2.15 1.62
N LEU A 62 12.94 -2.97 1.61
CA LEU A 62 12.99 -4.38 1.25
C LEU A 62 12.82 -4.56 -0.26
N THR A 63 13.41 -5.61 -0.80
CA THR A 63 13.21 -6.01 -2.21
C THR A 63 12.31 -7.23 -2.26
N TYR A 64 11.24 -7.15 -3.05
CA TYR A 64 10.36 -8.27 -3.34
C TYR A 64 10.32 -8.57 -4.83
N VAL A 65 10.28 -9.86 -5.16
CA VAL A 65 9.83 -10.30 -6.49
C VAL A 65 8.32 -10.20 -6.55
N VAL A 66 7.79 -9.61 -7.61
CA VAL A 66 6.36 -9.54 -7.88
C VAL A 66 6.07 -10.31 -9.16
N ARG A 67 5.11 -11.24 -9.11
CA ARG A 67 4.64 -11.95 -10.31
C ARG A 67 3.97 -10.95 -11.23
N ALA A 68 4.17 -11.08 -12.54
CA ALA A 68 3.42 -10.26 -13.51
C ALA A 68 1.90 -10.45 -13.39
N SER A 69 1.48 -11.65 -12.97
CA SER A 69 0.09 -12.04 -12.72
C SER A 69 -0.39 -11.78 -11.29
N ALA A 70 0.31 -10.96 -10.50
CA ALA A 70 -0.15 -10.62 -9.16
C ALA A 70 -1.43 -9.80 -9.25
N GLU A 71 -2.38 -10.05 -8.35
CA GLU A 71 -3.63 -9.28 -8.27
C GLU A 71 -3.30 -7.87 -7.78
N VAL A 72 -3.77 -6.84 -8.47
CA VAL A 72 -3.54 -5.45 -8.03
C VAL A 72 -4.83 -4.68 -8.01
N THR A 73 -5.09 -4.04 -6.88
CA THR A 73 -6.23 -3.14 -6.70
C THR A 73 -5.73 -1.74 -6.33
N VAL A 74 -6.19 -0.73 -7.07
CA VAL A 74 -5.93 0.70 -6.76
C VAL A 74 -7.23 1.44 -6.51
N LEU A 75 -7.17 2.49 -5.68
CA LEU A 75 -8.31 3.33 -5.35
C LEU A 75 -8.57 4.35 -6.46
N THR A 76 -9.80 4.37 -6.95
CA THR A 76 -10.24 5.23 -8.04
C THR A 76 -11.54 5.91 -7.67
N LYS A 77 -11.85 7.03 -8.33
CA LYS A 77 -13.19 7.60 -8.36
C LYS A 77 -13.85 7.37 -9.72
N GLY A 78 -15.16 7.21 -9.72
CA GLY A 78 -15.95 7.05 -10.94
C GLY A 78 -17.44 7.29 -10.71
N GLY A 79 -18.17 7.53 -11.81
CA GLY A 79 -19.61 7.84 -11.79
C GLY A 79 -19.92 9.33 -11.60
N ASP A 80 -21.21 9.66 -11.70
CA ASP A 80 -21.77 10.98 -11.43
C ASP A 80 -23.00 10.83 -10.49
N PRO A 81 -22.92 11.24 -9.21
CA PRO A 81 -21.77 11.88 -8.58
C PRO A 81 -20.60 10.90 -8.37
N ALA A 82 -19.38 11.42 -8.32
CA ALA A 82 -18.16 10.62 -8.19
C ALA A 82 -18.12 9.84 -6.87
N ARG A 83 -18.08 8.50 -6.97
CA ARG A 83 -17.98 7.59 -5.83
C ARG A 83 -16.59 7.01 -5.73
N LEU A 84 -16.09 6.84 -4.51
CA LEU A 84 -14.88 6.09 -4.27
C LEU A 84 -15.12 4.61 -4.57
N GLY A 85 -14.19 4.00 -5.29
CA GLY A 85 -14.20 2.58 -5.60
C GLY A 85 -12.78 2.04 -5.71
N ALA A 86 -12.69 0.74 -5.96
CA ALA A 86 -11.45 0.02 -6.13
C ALA A 86 -11.44 -0.59 -7.54
N THR A 87 -10.34 -0.39 -8.27
CA THR A 87 -10.19 -0.87 -9.64
C THR A 87 -9.05 -1.86 -9.74
N ALA A 88 -9.33 -3.04 -10.31
CA ALA A 88 -8.31 -4.01 -10.64
C ALA A 88 -7.45 -3.53 -11.82
N ILE A 89 -6.13 -3.64 -11.69
CA ILE A 89 -5.17 -3.26 -12.73
C ILE A 89 -4.07 -4.33 -12.88
N GLU A 90 -3.31 -4.24 -13.95
CA GLU A 90 -2.13 -5.07 -14.15
C GLU A 90 -0.93 -4.55 -13.35
N VAL A 91 0.01 -5.43 -12.97
CA VAL A 91 1.26 -5.02 -12.31
C VAL A 91 2.09 -4.07 -13.17
N SER A 92 2.04 -4.24 -14.50
CA SER A 92 2.70 -3.34 -15.45
C SER A 92 2.12 -1.93 -15.42
N GLU A 93 0.81 -1.81 -15.21
CA GLU A 93 0.12 -0.54 -15.07
C GLU A 93 0.48 0.12 -13.72
N LEU A 94 0.46 -0.66 -12.63
CA LEU A 94 0.92 -0.18 -11.31
C LEU A 94 2.36 0.34 -11.39
N ALA A 95 3.25 -0.33 -12.11
CA ALA A 95 4.63 0.10 -12.28
C ALA A 95 4.76 1.47 -12.95
N GLN A 96 3.85 1.81 -13.87
CA GLN A 96 3.78 3.15 -14.47
C GLN A 96 3.20 4.17 -13.48
N ILE A 97 2.17 3.80 -12.72
CA ILE A 97 1.55 4.64 -11.68
C ILE A 97 2.55 5.04 -10.60
N VAL A 98 3.31 4.08 -10.08
CA VAL A 98 4.38 4.32 -9.08
C VAL A 98 5.46 5.28 -9.61
N ARG A 99 5.67 5.33 -10.94
CA ARG A 99 6.59 6.26 -11.60
C ARG A 99 5.95 7.61 -11.93
N GLY A 100 4.74 7.88 -11.45
CA GLY A 100 4.02 9.12 -11.68
C GLY A 100 3.30 9.21 -13.03
N LYS A 101 3.15 8.10 -13.77
CA LYS A 101 2.40 8.08 -15.03
C LYS A 101 0.99 7.56 -14.82
N ASN A 102 0.07 7.90 -15.71
CA ASN A 102 -1.31 7.40 -15.66
C ASN A 102 -1.77 6.99 -17.07
N PRO A 103 -1.30 5.82 -17.57
CA PRO A 103 -1.42 5.46 -18.99
C PRO A 103 -2.87 5.25 -19.46
N LYS A 104 -3.79 4.95 -18.52
CA LYS A 104 -5.21 4.77 -18.81
C LYS A 104 -6.07 5.93 -18.30
N HIS A 105 -5.46 7.07 -17.96
CA HIS A 105 -6.14 8.30 -17.52
C HIS A 105 -7.18 8.07 -16.40
N ARG A 106 -6.87 7.15 -15.46
CA ARG A 106 -7.78 6.83 -14.36
C ARG A 106 -7.86 7.98 -13.37
N GLN A 107 -9.02 8.19 -12.76
CA GLN A 107 -9.15 9.11 -11.64
C GLN A 107 -8.59 8.47 -10.36
N LEU A 108 -7.26 8.36 -10.27
CA LEU A 108 -6.58 7.80 -9.12
C LEU A 108 -6.82 8.67 -7.88
N THR A 109 -6.96 8.01 -6.74
CA THR A 109 -7.16 8.69 -5.45
C THR A 109 -6.16 8.22 -4.42
N GLN A 110 -5.93 9.08 -3.42
CA GLN A 110 -5.04 8.79 -2.30
C GLN A 110 -3.65 8.31 -2.75
N PRO A 111 -2.93 9.08 -3.58
CA PRO A 111 -1.66 8.65 -4.17
C PRO A 111 -0.55 8.39 -3.13
N LYS A 112 -0.76 8.83 -1.88
CA LYS A 112 0.14 8.60 -0.75
C LYS A 112 -0.24 7.39 0.11
N ALA A 113 -1.41 6.78 -0.12
CA ALA A 113 -1.84 5.64 0.66
C ALA A 113 -0.96 4.42 0.35
N GLY A 114 -0.66 3.64 1.39
CA GLY A 114 0.12 2.42 1.28
C GLY A 114 -0.67 1.26 0.68
N PHE A 115 0.01 0.13 0.57
CA PHE A 115 -0.52 -1.12 0.04
C PHE A 115 -0.40 -2.23 1.08
N TRP A 116 -1.41 -3.07 1.15
CA TRP A 116 -1.28 -4.40 1.70
C TRP A 116 -0.70 -5.32 0.63
N ILE A 117 0.41 -5.99 0.96
CA ILE A 117 1.01 -7.00 0.09
C ILE A 117 0.79 -8.39 0.69
N ARG A 118 0.40 -9.34 -0.16
CA ARG A 118 0.35 -10.76 0.21
C ARG A 118 1.54 -11.48 -0.39
N ILE A 119 2.37 -12.06 0.47
CA ILE A 119 3.64 -12.70 0.12
C ILE A 119 3.45 -14.22 0.17
N GLY A 120 3.84 -14.90 -0.91
CA GLY A 120 3.86 -16.35 -0.99
C GLY A 120 4.96 -16.97 -0.12
N GLU A 121 4.81 -18.24 0.25
CA GLU A 121 5.68 -18.89 1.24
C GLU A 121 6.91 -19.57 0.63
N LYS A 122 6.84 -19.97 -0.65
CA LYS A 122 7.93 -20.65 -1.34
C LYS A 122 8.91 -19.66 -1.95
N TYR A 123 10.21 -19.84 -1.72
CA TYR A 123 11.27 -19.04 -2.34
C TYR A 123 11.06 -18.90 -3.86
N PRO A 124 11.16 -17.69 -4.44
CA PRO A 124 11.66 -16.44 -3.85
C PRO A 124 10.62 -15.64 -3.05
N SER A 125 9.53 -16.29 -2.63
CA SER A 125 8.43 -15.72 -1.85
C SER A 125 7.81 -14.52 -2.56
N PRO A 126 7.27 -14.72 -3.78
CA PRO A 126 6.81 -13.61 -4.58
C PRO A 126 5.57 -12.96 -3.96
N VAL A 127 5.41 -11.67 -4.21
CA VAL A 127 4.15 -10.97 -3.95
C VAL A 127 3.09 -11.47 -4.93
N LEU A 128 1.95 -11.86 -4.35
CA LEU A 128 0.81 -12.47 -5.01
C LEU A 128 -0.35 -11.50 -5.18
N SER A 129 -0.50 -10.54 -4.26
CA SER A 129 -1.47 -9.44 -4.40
C SER A 129 -0.95 -8.14 -3.79
N LEU A 130 -1.40 -7.01 -4.34
CA LEU A 130 -1.16 -5.65 -3.85
C LEU A 130 -2.49 -4.88 -3.82
N ASP A 131 -2.94 -4.52 -2.62
CA ASP A 131 -4.23 -3.86 -2.42
C ASP A 131 -4.02 -2.49 -1.78
N GLN A 132 -4.32 -1.41 -2.51
CA GLN A 132 -4.17 -0.06 -1.99
C GLN A 132 -5.17 0.17 -0.85
N GLN A 133 -4.67 0.60 0.30
CA GLN A 133 -5.48 0.77 1.50
C GLN A 133 -6.18 2.13 1.49
N TYR A 134 -7.51 2.13 1.65
CA TYR A 134 -8.26 3.36 1.84
C TYR A 134 -7.94 4.01 3.19
N GLN A 135 -7.71 5.31 3.17
CA GLN A 135 -7.50 6.18 4.33
C GLN A 135 -8.56 7.28 4.30
N PRO A 136 -9.57 7.27 5.20
CA PRO A 136 -10.63 8.26 5.25
C PRO A 136 -10.16 9.67 5.61
#